data_AF-A0A7C7HMI5-F1
#
_entry.id   AF-A0A7C7HMI5-F1
#
_cell.length_a   1.000
_cell.length_b   1.000
_cell.length_c   1.000
_cell.angle_alpha   90.00
_cell.angle_beta   90.00
_cell.angle_gamma   90.00
#
_symmetry.space_group_name_H-M   'P 1'
#
loop_
_entity.id
_entity.type
_entity.pdbx_description
1 polymer ?
#
loop_
_entity_poly.entity_id
_entity_poly.type
_entity_poly.pdbx_seq_one_letter_code
_entity_poly.pdbx_strand_id
1 'polypeptide(L)'
;MSIKLMGIDADAVIQTPIFVSTFASILSGAVFGDHCSPISDTTILSSTASGADHIDHVKTQLPYALTTGGIALFFGYIMIGYGFSYWISIGLGIGCIILALKLFGKPLPRTHLK
;
A
#
# COMPACT_ATOMS: atom_id res chain seq x y z
N MET A 1 18.71 14.52 19.31
CA MET A 1 19.45 15.52 20.13
C MET A 1 18.84 16.92 20.01
N SER A 2 18.36 17.37 18.83
CA SER A 2 17.69 18.68 18.67
C SER A 2 16.29 18.78 19.32
N ILE A 3 15.46 17.74 19.25
CA ILE A 3 14.08 17.74 19.81
C ILE A 3 14.09 17.92 21.35
N LYS A 4 15.00 17.24 22.06
CA LYS A 4 15.21 17.44 23.50
C LYS A 4 15.73 18.84 23.86
N LEU A 5 16.41 19.53 22.93
CA LEU A 5 16.89 20.91 23.11
C LEU A 5 15.80 21.95 22.86
N MET A 6 14.74 21.60 22.12
CA MET A 6 13.58 22.47 21.84
C MET A 6 12.48 22.39 22.91
N GLY A 7 12.67 21.59 23.97
CA GLY A 7 11.68 21.41 25.04
C GLY A 7 10.40 20.71 24.60
N ILE A 8 10.40 20.07 23.43
CA ILE A 8 9.26 19.33 22.89
C ILE A 8 9.31 17.91 23.43
N ASP A 9 8.23 17.48 24.09
CA ASP A 9 8.05 16.11 24.55
C ASP A 9 8.15 15.15 23.36
N ALA A 10 8.94 14.08 23.51
CA ALA A 10 9.16 13.11 22.44
C ALA A 10 7.83 12.49 21.96
N ASP A 11 6.89 12.30 22.87
CA ASP A 11 5.56 11.77 22.58
C ASP A 11 4.78 12.72 21.64
N ALA A 12 4.90 14.03 21.81
CA ALA A 12 4.24 15.00 20.94
C ALA A 12 4.76 14.92 19.49
N VAL A 13 6.05 14.62 19.30
CA VAL A 13 6.64 14.43 17.96
C VAL A 13 6.12 13.15 17.31
N ILE A 14 6.03 12.06 18.07
CA ILE A 14 5.57 10.76 17.57
C ILE A 14 4.12 10.83 17.11
N GLN A 15 3.29 11.67 17.74
CA GLN A 15 1.89 11.87 17.36
C GLN A 15 1.71 12.80 16.16
N THR A 16 2.78 13.38 15.61
CA THR A 16 2.65 14.24 14.43
C THR A 16 2.27 13.41 13.19
N PRO A 17 1.31 13.88 12.36
CA PRO A 17 0.89 13.15 11.17
C PRO A 17 2.05 12.82 10.22
N ILE A 18 3.03 13.71 10.11
CA ILE A 18 4.22 13.52 9.26
C ILE A 18 5.10 12.37 9.76
N PHE A 19 5.30 12.25 11.08
CA PHE A 19 6.12 11.19 11.67
C PHE A 19 5.46 9.83 11.46
N VAL A 20 4.18 9.72 11.83
CA VAL A 20 3.41 8.47 11.66
C VAL A 20 3.32 8.08 10.19
N SER A 21 3.08 9.04 9.29
CA SER A 21 3.02 8.79 7.84
C SER A 21 4.35 8.33 7.27
N THR A 22 5.48 8.84 7.79
CA THR A 22 6.81 8.39 7.37
C THR A 22 7.01 6.92 7.73
N PHE A 23 6.74 6.53 8.97
CA PHE A 23 6.83 5.14 9.40
C PHE A 23 5.88 4.23 8.59
N ALA A 24 4.62 4.65 8.42
CA ALA A 24 3.65 3.92 7.63
C ALA A 24 4.12 3.73 6.18
N SER A 25 4.71 4.75 5.56
CA SER A 25 5.21 4.68 4.18
C SER A 25 6.36 3.69 4.02
N ILE A 26 7.27 3.62 4.99
CA ILE A 26 8.40 2.69 4.97
C ILE A 26 7.90 1.26 5.11
N LEU A 27 7.00 1.01 6.08
CA LEU A 27 6.42 -0.32 6.30
C LEU A 27 5.61 -0.78 5.09
N SER A 28 4.78 0.08 4.52
CA SER A 28 4.00 -0.25 3.33
C SER A 28 4.88 -0.46 2.09
N GLY A 29 5.97 0.30 1.94
CA GLY A 29 6.96 0.10 0.89
C GLY A 29 7.70 -1.23 1.01
N ALA A 30 8.06 -1.63 2.23
CA ALA A 30 8.68 -2.94 2.48
C ALA A 30 7.73 -4.09 2.14
N VAL A 31 6.46 -4.02 2.57
CA VAL A 31 5.43 -5.03 2.24
C VAL A 31 5.16 -5.06 0.73
N PHE A 32 5.07 -3.91 0.08
CA PHE A 32 4.92 -3.83 -1.37
C PHE A 32 6.07 -4.52 -2.11
N GLY A 33 7.32 -4.27 -1.68
CA GLY A 33 8.51 -4.89 -2.25
C GLY A 33 8.52 -6.41 -2.07
N ASP A 34 8.18 -6.90 -0.88
CA ASP A 34 8.08 -8.34 -0.58
C ASP A 34 7.04 -9.03 -1.49
N HIS A 35 5.88 -8.40 -1.69
CA HIS A 35 4.77 -8.95 -2.47
C HIS A 35 5.00 -8.90 -3.99
N CYS A 36 5.79 -7.94 -4.48
CA CYS A 36 6.06 -7.79 -5.92
C CYS A 36 7.35 -8.48 -6.38
N SER A 37 8.20 -8.92 -5.43
CA SER A 37 9.51 -9.45 -5.74
C SER A 37 9.44 -10.94 -6.13
N PRO A 38 9.91 -11.33 -7.33
CA PRO A 38 9.97 -12.74 -7.75
C PRO A 38 11.03 -13.56 -7.00
N ILE A 39 11.73 -12.96 -6.05
CA ILE A 39 12.74 -13.66 -5.24
C ILE A 39 12.39 -13.64 -3.75
N SER A 40 11.23 -13.09 -3.36
CA SER A 40 10.79 -13.13 -1.97
C SER A 40 10.34 -14.53 -1.57
N ASP A 41 10.72 -14.95 -0.37
CA ASP A 41 10.31 -16.22 0.25
C ASP A 41 8.77 -16.35 0.32
N THR A 42 8.06 -15.26 0.65
CA THR A 42 6.59 -15.27 0.74
C THR A 42 5.95 -15.46 -0.63
N THR A 43 6.52 -14.86 -1.67
CA THR A 43 6.07 -15.00 -3.07
C THR A 43 6.31 -16.41 -3.59
N ILE A 44 7.48 -17.00 -3.31
CA ILE A 44 7.82 -18.39 -3.68
C ILE A 44 6.90 -19.39 -2.98
N LEU A 45 6.70 -19.20 -1.67
CA LEU A 45 5.81 -20.07 -0.88
C LEU A 45 4.36 -19.97 -1.36
N SER A 46 3.88 -18.75 -1.66
CA SER A 46 2.51 -18.51 -2.12
C SER A 46 2.25 -19.08 -3.51
N SER A 47 3.20 -18.96 -4.46
CA SER A 47 3.06 -19.57 -5.78
C SER A 47 3.06 -21.10 -5.70
N THR A 48 3.95 -21.67 -4.87
CA THR A 48 4.06 -23.12 -4.68
C THR A 48 2.80 -23.70 -4.03
N ALA A 49 2.30 -23.05 -2.97
CA ALA A 49 1.09 -23.47 -2.26
C ALA A 49 -0.18 -23.37 -3.12
N SER A 50 -0.23 -22.42 -4.05
CA SER A 50 -1.35 -22.27 -5.00
C SER A 50 -1.24 -23.14 -6.25
N GLY A 51 -0.11 -23.86 -6.45
CA GLY A 51 0.15 -24.65 -7.65
C GLY A 51 0.30 -23.81 -8.92
N ALA A 52 0.55 -22.51 -8.79
CA ALA A 52 0.73 -21.58 -9.90
C ALA A 52 2.18 -21.60 -10.39
N ASP A 53 2.39 -21.40 -11.69
CA ASP A 53 3.72 -21.04 -12.18
C ASP A 53 4.18 -19.75 -11.48
N HIS A 54 5.42 -19.76 -10.99
CA HIS A 54 5.93 -18.70 -10.14
C HIS A 54 5.96 -17.34 -10.85
N ILE A 55 6.36 -17.31 -12.13
CA ILE A 55 6.45 -16.07 -12.89
C ILE A 55 5.06 -15.57 -13.27
N ASP A 56 4.12 -16.46 -13.59
CA ASP A 56 2.74 -16.08 -13.86
C ASP A 56 2.02 -15.56 -12.60
N HIS A 57 2.30 -16.14 -11.43
CA HIS A 57 1.82 -15.65 -10.14
C HIS A 57 2.25 -14.19 -9.91
N VAL A 58 3.54 -13.88 -10.07
CA VAL A 58 4.07 -12.52 -9.91
C VAL A 58 3.49 -11.56 -10.94
N LYS A 59 3.48 -11.96 -12.22
CA LYS A 59 2.98 -11.12 -13.32
C LYS A 59 1.51 -10.75 -13.15
N THR A 60 0.69 -11.67 -12.65
CA THR A 60 -0.74 -11.41 -12.44
C THR A 60 -1.00 -10.55 -11.20
N GLN A 61 -0.12 -10.60 -10.19
CA GLN A 61 -0.22 -9.76 -8.98
C GLN A 61 0.26 -8.32 -9.19
N LEU A 62 1.31 -8.13 -10.00
CA LEU A 62 1.96 -6.83 -10.17
C LEU A 62 1.00 -5.70 -10.58
N PRO A 63 0.03 -5.88 -11.50
CA PRO A 63 -0.94 -4.84 -11.85
C PRO A 63 -1.79 -4.39 -10.66
N TYR A 64 -2.21 -5.32 -9.79
CA TYR A 64 -2.99 -4.98 -8.59
C TYR A 64 -2.13 -4.22 -7.58
N ALA A 65 -0.92 -4.72 -7.33
CA ALA A 65 0.00 -4.10 -6.38
C ALA A 65 0.43 -2.69 -6.83
N LEU A 66 0.75 -2.50 -8.11
CA LEU A 66 1.10 -1.17 -8.65
C LEU A 66 -0.07 -0.20 -8.58
N THR A 67 -1.30 -0.68 -8.80
CA THR A 67 -2.51 0.16 -8.71
C THR A 67 -2.71 0.66 -7.28
N THR A 68 -2.72 -0.24 -6.30
CA THR A 68 -2.94 0.13 -4.89
C THR A 68 -1.76 0.89 -4.31
N GLY A 69 -0.53 0.47 -4.62
CA GLY A 69 0.71 1.15 -4.22
C GLY A 69 0.80 2.57 -4.77
N GLY A 70 0.44 2.78 -6.04
CA GLY A 70 0.37 4.11 -6.64
C GLY A 70 -0.66 5.01 -5.95
N ILE A 71 -1.88 4.50 -5.72
CA ILE A 71 -2.93 5.25 -5.01
C ILE A 71 -2.47 5.63 -3.59
N ALA A 72 -1.89 4.69 -2.84
CA ALA A 72 -1.38 4.94 -1.49
C ALA A 72 -0.24 5.98 -1.48
N LEU A 73 0.67 5.91 -2.46
CA LEU A 73 1.77 6.87 -2.60
C LEU A 73 1.25 8.29 -2.82
N PHE A 74 0.40 8.49 -3.83
CA PHE A 74 -0.05 9.83 -4.21
C PHE A 74 -1.07 10.41 -3.23
N PHE A 75 -2.14 9.67 -2.92
CA PHE A 75 -3.25 10.18 -2.13
C PHE A 75 -3.10 9.98 -0.62
N GLY A 76 -2.24 9.03 -0.21
CA GLY A 76 -1.89 8.82 1.19
C GLY A 76 -0.66 9.63 1.58
N TYR A 77 0.53 9.12 1.25
CA TYR A 77 1.78 9.61 1.84
C TYR A 77 2.20 10.99 1.34
N ILE A 78 2.15 11.25 0.03
CA ILE A 78 2.56 12.55 -0.53
C ILE A 78 1.61 13.66 -0.05
N MET A 79 0.29 13.43 -0.08
CA MET A 79 -0.68 14.41 0.42
C MET A 79 -0.50 14.74 1.90
N ILE A 80 -0.33 13.73 2.76
CA ILE A 80 -0.05 13.97 4.19
C ILE A 80 1.29 14.72 4.35
N GLY A 81 2.28 14.42 3.50
CA GLY A 81 3.56 15.14 3.42
C GLY A 81 3.41 16.65 3.16
N TYR A 82 2.43 17.05 2.34
CA TYR A 82 2.10 18.45 2.07
C TYR A 82 1.17 19.08 3.14
N GLY A 83 0.81 18.36 4.20
CA GLY A 83 0.00 18.87 5.29
C GLY A 83 -1.52 18.77 5.07
N PHE A 84 -1.96 17.98 4.09
CA PHE A 84 -3.40 17.70 3.94
C PHE A 84 -3.93 16.88 5.12
N SER A 85 -5.22 17.06 5.44
CA SER A 85 -5.91 16.27 6.46
C SER A 85 -5.94 14.79 6.06
N TYR A 86 -5.56 13.91 6.99
CA TYR A 86 -5.55 12.46 6.77
C TYR A 86 -6.94 11.90 6.44
N TRP A 87 -8.02 12.52 6.94
CA TRP A 87 -9.39 12.14 6.58
C TRP A 87 -9.69 12.36 5.09
N ILE A 88 -9.18 13.46 4.53
CA ILE A 88 -9.33 13.76 3.10
C ILE A 88 -8.54 12.75 2.27
N SER A 89 -7.30 12.48 2.67
CA SER A 89 -6.45 11.47 2.03
C SER A 89 -7.09 10.08 2.01
N ILE A 90 -7.67 9.64 3.13
CA ILE A 90 -8.38 8.36 3.22
C ILE A 90 -9.60 8.36 2.29
N GLY A 91 -10.42 9.40 2.33
CA GLY A 91 -11.61 9.52 1.48
C GLY A 91 -11.27 9.45 -0.01
N LEU A 92 -10.25 10.19 -0.44
CA LEU A 92 -9.76 10.16 -1.82
C LEU A 92 -9.19 8.79 -2.20
N GLY A 93 -8.38 8.19 -1.33
CA GLY A 93 -7.83 6.85 -1.57
C GLY A 93 -8.91 5.79 -1.79
N ILE A 94 -9.93 5.76 -0.93
CA ILE A 94 -11.08 4.85 -1.09
C ILE A 94 -11.83 5.15 -2.40
N GLY A 95 -12.08 6.43 -2.69
CA GLY A 95 -12.72 6.86 -3.94
C GLY A 95 -11.96 6.39 -5.18
N CYS A 96 -10.63 6.55 -5.19
CA CYS A 96 -9.75 6.12 -6.27
C CYS A 96 -9.76 4.60 -6.44
N ILE A 97 -9.76 3.81 -5.36
CA ILE A 97 -9.85 2.35 -5.43
C ILE A 97 -11.20 1.93 -6.04
N ILE A 98 -12.31 2.50 -5.54
CA ILE A 98 -13.65 2.19 -6.08
C ILE A 98 -13.73 2.56 -7.55
N LEU A 99 -13.18 3.71 -7.94
CA LEU A 99 -13.16 4.15 -9.33
C LEU A 99 -12.32 3.20 -10.20
N ALA A 100 -11.12 2.81 -9.75
CA ALA A 100 -10.29 1.85 -10.46
C ALA A 100 -11.02 0.51 -10.66
N LEU A 101 -11.70 0.00 -9.63
CA LEU A 101 -12.51 -1.22 -9.72
C LEU A 101 -13.68 -1.06 -10.70
N LYS A 102 -14.36 0.09 -10.72
CA LYS A 102 -15.47 0.33 -11.67
C LYS A 102 -15.01 0.47 -13.11
N LEU A 103 -13.81 1.00 -13.34
CA LEU A 103 -13.26 1.22 -14.69
C LEU A 103 -12.60 -0.05 -15.26
N PHE A 104 -11.89 -0.82 -14.43
CA PHE A 104 -11.08 -1.97 -14.88
C PHE A 104 -11.63 -3.33 -14.43
N GLY A 105 -12.50 -3.36 -13.43
CA GLY A 105 -13.08 -4.59 -12.90
C GLY A 105 -14.04 -5.23 -13.89
N LYS A 106 -13.85 -6.53 -14.13
CA LYS A 106 -14.77 -7.35 -14.92
C LYS A 106 -15.52 -8.30 -13.99
N PRO A 107 -16.84 -8.50 -14.17
CA PRO A 107 -17.57 -9.48 -13.38
C PRO A 107 -17.04 -10.88 -13.66
N LEU A 108 -16.84 -11.67 -12.60
CA LEU A 108 -16.43 -13.05 -12.74
C LEU A 108 -17.61 -13.90 -13.25
N PRO A 109 -17.43 -14.72 -14.30
CA PRO A 109 -18.44 -15.69 -14.73
C PRO A 109 -18.82 -16.61 -13.57
N ARG A 110 -20.13 -16.80 -13.32
CA ARG A 110 -20.64 -17.67 -12.24
C ARG A 110 -20.37 -19.17 -12.43
N THR A 111 -19.65 -19.56 -13.47
CA THR A 111 -19.50 -20.96 -13.92
C THR A 111 -18.62 -21.85 -13.05
N HIS A 112 -17.86 -21.28 -12.11
CA HIS A 112 -16.97 -22.04 -11.20
C HIS A 112 -17.34 -21.93 -9.72
N LEU A 113 -18.46 -21.30 -9.38
CA LEU A 113 -19.05 -21.32 -8.04
C LEU A 113 -19.91 -22.58 -7.94
N LYS A 114 -19.30 -23.70 -7.56
CA LYS A 114 -20.01 -24.84 -6.95
C LYS A 114 -19.76 -24.81 -5.45
#